data_AF-A0A1D9PAM9-F1
#
_entry.id   AF-A0A1D9PAM9-F1
#
_cell.length_a   1.000
_cell.length_b   1.000
_cell.length_c   1.000
_cell.angle_alpha   90.00
_cell.angle_beta   90.00
_cell.angle_gamma   90.00
#
_symmetry.space_group_name_H-M   'P 1'
#
loop_
_entity.id
_entity.type
_entity.pdbx_description
1 polymer ?
#
loop_
_entity_poly.entity_id
_entity_poly.type
_entity_poly.pdbx_seq_one_letter_code
_entity_poly.pdbx_strand_id
1 'polypeptide(L)' 'MPQTNITVTAKTEIELLTRKNAVEKVNELTTDQLKRVLKLIESPKAKEYLSSDLKFAVLQKFL' A
#
# COMPACT_ATOMS: atom_id res chain seq x y z
N MET A 1 14.78 11.45 -17.67
CA MET A 1 13.57 11.30 -16.84
C MET A 1 14.03 10.93 -15.44
N PRO A 2 13.47 11.51 -14.36
CA PRO A 2 13.87 11.12 -13.02
C PRO A 2 13.53 9.64 -12.81
N GLN A 3 14.52 8.85 -12.41
CA GLN A 3 14.37 7.44 -12.08
C GLN A 3 15.04 7.20 -10.74
N THR A 4 14.33 6.51 -9.85
CA THR A 4 14.80 6.12 -8.53
C THR A 4 14.44 4.65 -8.35
N ASN A 5 15.38 3.86 -7.82
CA ASN A 5 15.13 2.45 -7.53
C ASN A 5 14.51 2.31 -6.14
N ILE A 6 13.42 1.54 -6.02
CA ILE A 6 12.80 1.16 -4.74
C ILE A 6 13.09 -0.32 -4.49
N THR A 7 13.69 -0.63 -3.34
CA THR A 7 13.94 -2.01 -2.93
C THR A 7 12.70 -2.58 -2.25
N VAL A 8 12.17 -3.70 -2.76
CA VAL A 8 11.09 -4.47 -2.12
C VAL A 8 11.70 -5.73 -1.52
N THR A 9 11.50 -5.94 -0.21
CA THR A 9 12.01 -7.11 0.52
C THR A 9 10.85 -7.97 1.03
N ALA A 10 11.07 -9.28 1.12
CA ALA A 10 10.10 -10.25 1.63
C ALA A 10 10.82 -11.50 2.15
N LYS A 11 10.14 -12.33 2.95
CA LYS A 11 10.71 -13.57 3.49
C LYS A 11 10.51 -14.77 2.55
N THR A 12 9.52 -14.70 1.67
CA THR A 12 9.20 -15.74 0.69
C THR A 12 8.98 -15.13 -0.70
N GLU A 13 9.09 -15.94 -1.74
CA GLU A 13 8.86 -15.50 -3.13
C GLU A 13 7.41 -15.07 -3.38
N ILE A 14 6.44 -15.76 -2.79
CA ILE A 14 5.01 -15.41 -2.92
C ILE A 14 4.74 -14.05 -2.27
N GLU A 15 5.32 -13.80 -1.10
CA GLU A 15 5.22 -12.51 -0.43
C GLU A 15 5.90 -11.41 -1.27
N LEU A 16 7.07 -11.70 -1.86
CA LEU A 16 7.77 -10.76 -2.74
C LEU A 16 6.91 -10.38 -3.94
N LEU A 17 6.30 -11.36 -4.61
CA LEU A 17 5.43 -11.14 -5.75
C LEU A 17 4.22 -10.28 -5.38
N THR A 18 3.59 -10.57 -4.24
CA THR A 18 2.45 -9.79 -3.73
C THR A 18 2.83 -8.34 -3.46
N ARG A 19 3.96 -8.11 -2.76
CA ARG A 19 4.46 -6.77 -2.46
C ARG A 19 4.85 -6.00 -3.74
N LYS A 20 5.50 -6.67 -4.69
CA LYS A 20 5.89 -6.08 -5.98
C LYS A 20 4.65 -5.59 -6.74
N ASN A 21 3.64 -6.45 -6.91
CA ASN A 21 2.40 -6.09 -7.60
C ASN A 21 1.71 -4.89 -6.93
N ALA A 22 1.68 -4.85 -5.59
CA ALA A 22 1.10 -3.71 -4.86
C ALA A 22 1.86 -2.40 -5.12
N VAL A 23 3.21 -2.42 -5.08
CA VAL A 23 4.04 -1.24 -5.35
C VAL A 23 3.88 -0.76 -6.80
N GLU A 24 3.81 -1.67 -7.76
CA GLU A 24 3.55 -1.34 -9.16
C GLU A 24 2.20 -0.61 -9.32
N LYS A 25 1.15 -1.09 -8.65
CA LYS A 25 -0.17 -0.43 -8.65
C LYS A 25 -0.18 0.92 -7.95
N VAL A 26 0.57 1.08 -6.87
CA VAL A 26 0.72 2.39 -6.22
C VAL A 26 1.45 3.37 -7.16
N ASN A 27 2.44 2.91 -7.93
CA ASN A 27 3.19 3.75 -8.86
C ASN A 27 2.37 4.24 -10.07
N GLU A 28 1.25 3.59 -10.39
CA GLU A 28 0.31 4.04 -11.43
C GLU A 28 -0.53 5.27 -10.99
N LEU A 29 -0.53 5.61 -9.70
CA LEU A 29 -1.31 6.74 -9.16
C LEU A 29 -0.69 8.10 -9.49
N THR A 30 -1.53 9.12 -9.64
CA THR A 30 -1.07 10.51 -9.76
C THR A 30 -0.39 11.00 -8.48
N THR A 31 0.47 12.01 -8.58
CA THR A 31 1.16 12.61 -7.42
C THR A 31 0.19 13.05 -6.30
N ASP A 32 -0.98 13.58 -6.65
CA ASP A 32 -1.95 14.00 -5.62
C ASP A 32 -2.67 12.83 -4.96
N GLN A 33 -2.91 11.75 -5.70
CA GLN A 33 -3.38 10.49 -5.11
C GLN A 33 -2.32 9.88 -4.19
N LEU A 34 -1.05 9.86 -4.61
CA LEU A 34 0.08 9.39 -3.78
C LEU A 34 0.20 10.17 -2.47
N LYS A 35 0.05 11.50 -2.51
CA LYS A 35 0.02 12.33 -1.28
C LYS A 35 -1.11 11.93 -0.33
N ARG A 36 -2.29 11.58 -0.86
CA ARG A 36 -3.43 11.13 -0.03
C ARG A 36 -3.20 9.74 0.54
N VAL A 37 -2.64 8.82 -0.26
CA VAL A 37 -2.22 7.49 0.21
C VAL A 37 -1.20 7.64 1.35
N LEU A 38 -0.19 8.50 1.19
CA LEU A 38 0.81 8.75 2.23
C LEU A 38 0.17 9.20 3.55
N LYS A 39 -0.72 10.21 3.49
CA LYS A 39 -1.46 10.68 4.68
C LYS A 39 -2.30 9.57 5.33
N LEU A 40 -2.89 8.69 4.52
CA LEU A 40 -3.69 7.57 5.03
C LEU A 40 -2.80 6.55 5.73
N ILE A 41 -1.70 6.11 5.11
CA ILE A 41 -0.81 5.10 5.71
C ILE A 41 -0.02 5.62 6.91
N GLU A 42 0.14 6.94 7.07
CA GLU A 42 0.74 7.54 8.27
C GLU A 42 -0.21 7.51 9.48
N SER A 43 -1.53 7.41 9.25
CA SER A 43 -2.53 7.35 10.31
C SER A 43 -2.45 6.03 11.10
N PRO A 44 -2.28 6.06 12.43
CA PRO A 44 -2.30 4.84 13.26
C PRO A 44 -3.60 4.04 13.10
N LYS A 45 -4.73 4.73 12.97
CA LYS A 45 -6.04 4.10 12.78
C LYS A 45 -6.13 3.37 11.44
N ALA A 46 -5.57 3.94 10.37
CA ALA A 46 -5.55 3.25 9.09
C ALA A 46 -4.70 1.98 9.16
N LYS A 47 -3.51 2.04 9.80
CA LYS A 47 -2.67 0.85 10.02
C LYS A 47 -3.39 -0.23 10.82
N GLU A 48 -4.15 0.16 11.85
CA GLU A 48 -4.96 -0.76 12.63
C GLU A 48 -5.99 -1.49 11.77
N TYR A 49 -6.70 -0.77 10.89
CA TYR A 49 -7.68 -1.38 9.98
C TYR A 49 -7.02 -2.27 8.91
N LEU A 50 -5.84 -1.91 8.42
CA LEU A 50 -5.07 -2.72 7.46
C LEU A 50 -4.47 -3.99 8.11
N SER A 51 -4.29 -4.01 9.42
CA SER A 51 -3.68 -5.13 10.15
C SER A 51 -4.66 -6.26 10.54
N SER A 52 -5.95 -6.10 10.27
CA SER A 52 -7.00 -7.04 10.68
C SER A 52 -7.98 -7.29 9.54
N ASP A 53 -8.15 -8.55 9.13
CA ASP A 53 -9.05 -8.92 8.03
C ASP A 53 -10.48 -8.44 8.24
N LEU A 54 -11.00 -8.55 9.47
CA LEU A 54 -12.34 -8.10 9.82
C LEU A 54 -12.48 -6.58 9.70
N LYS A 55 -11.52 -5.82 10.24
CA LYS A 55 -11.54 -4.35 10.16
C LYS A 55 -11.34 -3.89 8.73
N PHE A 56 -10.47 -4.55 7.98
CA PHE A 56 -10.24 -4.28 6.57
C PHE A 56 -11.52 -4.52 5.75
N ALA A 57 -12.24 -5.61 5.99
CA ALA A 57 -13.52 -5.87 5.33
C ALA A 57 -14.56 -4.77 5.60
N VAL A 58 -14.56 -4.18 6.81
CA VAL A 58 -15.42 -3.01 7.11
C VAL A 58 -14.97 -1.78 6.34
N LEU A 59 -13.67 -1.50 6.30
CA LEU A 59 -13.10 -0.37 5.53
C LEU A 59 -13.42 -0.51 4.04
N GLN A 60 -13.26 -1.70 3.48
CA GLN A 60 -13.50 -1.99 2.06
C GLN A 60 -14.97 -1.78 1.66
N LYS A 61 -15.92 -2.00 2.57
CA LYS A 61 -17.34 -1.72 2.30
C LYS A 61 -17.68 -0.23 2.31
N PHE A 62 -16.87 0.59 2.96
CA PHE A 62 -17.12 2.02 3.13
C PHE A 62 -16.47 2.87 2.03
N LEU A 63 -15.35 2.41 1.48
CA LEU A 63 -14.65 3.04 0.35
C LEU A 63 -15.32 2.70 -0.98
#